data_AF-A0A3B0V5F4-F1
#
_entry.id   AF-A0A3B0V5F4-F1
#
_cell.length_a   1.000
_cell.length_b   1.000
_cell.length_c   1.000
_cell.angle_alpha   90.00
_cell.angle_beta   90.00
_cell.angle_gamma   90.00
#
_symmetry.space_group_name_H-M   'P 1'
#
loop_
_entity.id
_entity.type
_entity.pdbx_description
1 polymer ?
#
loop_
_entity_poly.entity_id
_entity_poly.type
_entity_poly.pdbx_seq_one_letter_code
_entity_poly.pdbx_strand_id
1 'polypeptide(L)'
;MEVLKSFLEQTADVLKPGGRLVVLSYHSLEDRLVKNFIKTGNFEGKIQKDFFGNNLVDFKPVINKAIIPGEEEIIQNSRARSAKLRIAEKIGE
;
A
#
# COMPACT_ATOMS: atom_id res chain seq x y z
N MET A 1 -3.21 14.81 -3.35
CA MET A 1 -3.59 13.60 -2.56
C MET A 1 -4.79 12.87 -3.14
N GLU A 2 -5.79 13.55 -3.71
CA GLU A 2 -6.96 12.90 -4.35
C GLU A 2 -6.58 11.99 -5.50
N VAL A 3 -5.64 12.40 -6.36
CA VAL A 3 -5.12 11.58 -7.47
C VAL A 3 -4.58 10.23 -6.97
N LEU A 4 -3.82 10.23 -5.87
CA LEU A 4 -3.28 8.99 -5.28
C LEU A 4 -4.41 8.09 -4.76
N LYS A 5 -5.43 8.66 -4.12
CA LYS A 5 -6.58 7.89 -3.64
C LYS A 5 -7.33 7.22 -4.79
N SER A 6 -7.67 7.99 -5.82
CA SER A 6 -8.38 7.49 -6.99
C SER A 6 -7.57 6.44 -7.75
N PHE A 7 -6.26 6.64 -7.89
CA PHE A 7 -5.36 5.62 -8.44
C PHE A 7 -5.41 4.32 -7.64
N LEU A 8 -5.29 4.39 -6.31
CA LEU A 8 -5.30 3.20 -5.46
C LEU A 8 -6.64 2.45 -5.53
N GLU A 9 -7.77 3.15 -5.53
CA GLU A 9 -9.09 2.55 -5.72
C GLU A 9 -9.17 1.78 -7.04
N GLN A 10 -8.76 2.41 -8.16
CA GLN A 10 -8.75 1.76 -9.46
C GLN A 10 -7.83 0.52 -9.51
N THR A 11 -6.75 0.49 -8.72
CA THR A 11 -5.87 -0.69 -8.67
C THR A 11 -6.58 -1.94 -8.13
N ALA A 12 -7.56 -1.76 -7.25
CA ALA A 12 -8.35 -2.87 -6.71
C ALA A 12 -9.22 -3.53 -7.78
N ASP A 13 -9.65 -2.77 -8.78
CA ASP A 13 -10.55 -3.22 -9.86
C ASP A 13 -9.79 -3.88 -11.02
N VAL A 14 -8.57 -3.41 -11.32
CA VAL A 14 -7.80 -3.86 -12.50
C VAL A 14 -6.85 -5.01 -12.20
N LEU A 15 -6.44 -5.19 -10.94
CA LEU A 15 -5.52 -6.27 -10.56
C LEU A 15 -6.30 -7.58 -10.40
N LYS A 16 -5.83 -8.62 -11.10
CA LYS A 16 -6.32 -9.98 -10.93
C LYS A 16 -5.92 -10.55 -9.56
N PRO A 17 -6.65 -11.56 -9.06
CA PRO A 17 -6.24 -12.30 -7.85
C PRO A 17 -4.78 -12.78 -7.96
N GLY A 18 -3.99 -12.58 -6.91
CA GLY A 18 -2.54 -12.86 -6.90
C GLY A 18 -1.67 -11.80 -7.58
N GLY A 19 -2.27 -10.79 -8.23
CA GLY A 19 -1.58 -9.64 -8.78
C GLY A 19 -0.93 -8.78 -7.69
N ARG A 20 0.21 -8.14 -7.99
CA ARG A 20 0.97 -7.35 -7.02
C ARG A 20 0.86 -5.86 -7.26
N LEU A 21 0.48 -5.13 -6.23
CA LEU A 21 0.58 -3.68 -6.14
C LEU A 21 1.91 -3.33 -5.45
N VAL A 22 2.78 -2.61 -6.15
CA VAL A 22 4.05 -2.10 -5.62
C VAL A 22 4.02 -0.58 -5.67
N VAL A 23 4.13 0.07 -4.52
CA VAL A 23 4.08 1.53 -4.41
C VAL A 23 5.32 2.04 -3.70
N LEU A 24 6.02 2.98 -4.33
CA LEU A 24 7.12 3.73 -3.74
C LEU A 24 6.61 5.13 -3.39
N SER A 25 6.75 5.53 -2.13
CA SER A 25 6.31 6.83 -1.62
C SER A 25 7.47 7.55 -0.96
N TYR A 26 7.53 8.87 -1.10
CA TYR A 26 8.60 9.70 -0.52
C TYR A 26 8.11 10.52 0.68
N HIS A 27 6.81 10.78 0.75
CA HIS A 27 6.22 11.58 1.82
C HIS A 27 5.40 10.73 2.78
N SER A 28 5.52 11.03 4.08
CA SER A 28 4.82 10.29 5.14
C SER A 28 3.29 10.31 5.02
N LEU A 29 2.71 11.33 4.38
CA LEU A 29 1.26 11.40 4.15
C LEU A 29 0.82 10.39 3.07
N GLU A 30 1.62 10.23 2.00
CA GLU A 30 1.37 9.25 0.94
C GLU A 30 1.52 7.82 1.47
N ASP A 31 2.63 7.54 2.15
CA ASP A 31 2.90 6.25 2.81
C ASP A 31 1.76 5.86 3.75
N ARG A 32 1.20 6.82 4.49
CA ARG A 32 0.06 6.58 5.38
C ARG A 32 -1.19 6.17 4.60
N LEU A 33 -1.52 6.86 3.50
CA LEU A 33 -2.66 6.50 2.67
C LEU A 33 -2.51 5.10 2.08
N VAL A 34 -1.34 4.81 1.49
CA VAL A 34 -1.03 3.49 0.91
C VAL A 34 -1.11 2.40 1.96
N LYS A 35 -0.52 2.62 3.15
CA LYS A 35 -0.58 1.68 4.28
C LYS A 35 -2.01 1.40 4.72
N ASN A 36 -2.82 2.44 4.89
CA ASN A 36 -4.20 2.30 5.36
C ASN A 36 -5.05 1.57 4.32
N PHE A 37 -4.91 1.95 3.05
CA PHE A 37 -5.62 1.31 1.95
C PHE A 37 -5.29 -0.19 1.87
N ILE A 38 -4.01 -0.56 1.86
CA ILE A 38 -3.58 -1.98 1.83
C ILE A 38 -4.09 -2.74 3.06
N LYS A 39 -4.07 -2.13 4.26
CA LYS A 39 -4.40 -2.84 5.50
C LYS A 39 -5.90 -2.96 5.76
N THR A 40 -6.68 -1.97 5.32
CA THR A 40 -8.08 -1.80 5.76
C THR A 40 -9.07 -1.57 4.62
N GLY A 41 -8.61 -1.55 3.37
CA GLY A 41 -9.46 -1.28 2.20
C GLY A 41 -9.91 0.18 2.08
N ASN A 42 -9.52 1.05 3.02
CA ASN A 42 -9.88 2.47 3.01
C ASN A 42 -8.75 3.35 3.53
N PHE A 43 -8.87 4.65 3.29
CA PHE A 43 -7.85 5.63 3.65
C PHE A 43 -7.88 6.06 5.12
N GLU A 44 -8.98 5.81 5.84
CA GLU A 44 -9.13 6.16 7.26
C GLU A 44 -8.37 5.20 8.19
N GLY A 45 -8.04 4.00 7.72
CA GLY A 45 -7.37 2.98 8.53
C GLY A 45 -8.32 2.22 9.46
N LYS A 46 -9.63 2.22 9.15
CA LYS A 46 -10.65 1.52 9.95
C LYS A 46 -10.94 0.18 9.32
N ILE A 47 -10.78 -0.90 10.09
CA ILE A 47 -11.11 -2.24 9.60
C ILE A 47 -12.63 -2.37 9.54
N GLN A 48 -13.17 -2.55 8.33
CA GLN A 48 -14.56 -2.92 8.13
C GLN A 48 -14.65 -4.44 8.06
N LYS A 49 -15.66 -5.01 8.72
CA LYS A 49 -15.90 -6.45 8.74
C LYS A 49 -17.28 -6.77 8.19
N ASP A 50 -17.40 -7.91 7.53
CA ASP A 50 -18.70 -8.46 7.15
C ASP A 50 -19.46 -9.03 8.37
N PHE A 51 -20.70 -9.49 8.13
CA PHE A 51 -21.53 -10.13 9.16
C PHE A 51 -20.91 -11.41 9.74
N PHE A 52 -19.93 -12.00 9.05
CA PHE A 52 -19.22 -13.22 9.47
C PHE A 52 -17.88 -12.91 10.15
N GLY A 53 -17.50 -11.63 10.28
CA GLY A 53 -16.28 -11.18 10.93
C GLY A 53 -15.04 -11.16 10.02
N ASN A 54 -15.17 -11.44 8.73
CA ASN A 54 -14.09 -11.33 7.75
C ASN A 54 -13.80 -9.87 7.44
N ASN A 55 -12.53 -9.52 7.27
CA ASN A 55 -12.14 -8.16 6.91
C ASN A 55 -12.47 -7.91 5.42
N LEU A 56 -13.18 -6.83 5.15
CA LEU A 56 -13.47 -6.38 3.79
C LEU A 56 -12.26 -5.62 3.24
N VAL A 57 -11.29 -6.36 2.70
CA VAL A 57 -10.07 -5.80 2.13
C VAL A 57 -9.72 -6.51 0.82
N ASP A 58 -9.38 -5.72 -0.20
CA ASP A 58 -8.96 -6.22 -1.51
C ASP A 58 -7.51 -6.72 -1.54
N PHE A 59 -6.70 -6.28 -0.58
CA PHE A 59 -5.27 -6.47 -0.60
C PHE A 59 -4.78 -7.11 0.69
N LYS A 60 -3.74 -7.95 0.56
CA LYS A 60 -2.95 -8.46 1.65
C LYS A 60 -1.52 -7.93 1.55
N PRO A 61 -0.96 -7.30 2.59
CA PRO A 61 0.43 -6.87 2.54
C PRO A 61 1.35 -8.10 2.42
N VAL A 62 2.28 -8.06 1.46
CA VAL A 62 3.33 -9.08 1.34
C VAL A 62 4.34 -8.92 2.49
N ILE A 63 4.62 -7.66 2.86
CA ILE A 63 5.48 -7.31 4.00
C ILE A 63 4.75 -6.27 4.85
N ASN A 64 4.67 -6.52 6.16
CA ASN A 64 3.94 -5.64 7.09
C ASN A 64 4.59 -4.25 7.25
N LYS A 65 5.93 -4.21 7.21
CA LYS A 65 6.71 -2.96 7.30
C LYS A 65 7.05 -2.47 5.89
N ALA A 66 7.18 -1.15 5.74
CA ALA A 66 7.72 -0.60 4.51
C ALA A 66 9.20 -0.99 4.39
N ILE A 67 9.63 -1.30 3.17
CA ILE A 67 11.07 -1.45 2.87
C ILE A 67 11.64 -0.04 2.68
N ILE A 68 12.76 0.22 3.35
CA ILE A 68 13.48 1.50 3.31
C ILE A 68 14.83 1.29 2.61
N PRO A 69 15.40 2.34 1.99
CA PRO A 69 16.71 2.26 1.37
C PRO A 69 17.80 1.92 2.39
N GLY A 70 18.83 1.21 1.93
CA GLY A 70 20.05 0.97 2.72
C GLY A 70 20.98 2.19 2.73
N GLU A 71 22.00 2.17 3.58
CA GLU A 71 22.95 3.29 3.69
C GLU A 71 23.72 3.54 2.38
N GLU A 72 24.18 2.47 1.72
CA GLU A 72 24.87 2.54 0.43
C GLU A 72 24.02 3.20 -0.66
N GLU A 73 22.73 2.85 -0.72
CA GLU A 73 21.78 3.43 -1.67
C GLU A 73 21.57 4.92 -1.41
N ILE A 74 21.50 5.35 -0.14
CA ILE A 74 21.35 6.76 0.23
C ILE A 74 22.61 7.55 -0.14
N ILE A 75 23.81 6.95 -0.01
CA ILE A 75 25.08 7.56 -0.41
C ILE A 75 25.12 7.75 -1.92
N GLN A 76 24.74 6.74 -2.69
CA GLN A 76 24.70 6.81 -4.16
C GLN A 76 23.55 7.70 -4.69
N ASN A 77 22.43 7.73 -3.98
CA ASN A 77 21.24 8.48 -4.34
C ASN A 77 20.59 9.12 -3.11
N SER A 78 20.97 10.37 -2.84
CA SER A 78 20.45 11.14 -1.70
C SER A 78 18.93 11.32 -1.72
N ARG A 79 18.29 11.28 -2.90
CA ARG A 79 16.83 11.39 -3.04
C ARG A 79 16.10 10.13 -2.55
N ALA A 80 16.79 8.99 -2.50
CA ALA A 80 16.21 7.75 -2.00
C ALA A 80 15.94 7.80 -0.50
N ARG A 81 16.62 8.65 0.27
CA ARG A 81 16.56 8.72 1.75
C ARG A 81 15.16 8.62 2.37
N SER A 82 14.16 9.21 1.75
CA SER A 82 12.78 9.24 2.28
C SER A 82 11.85 8.21 1.62
N ALA A 83 12.37 7.41 0.69
CA ALA A 83 11.61 6.42 -0.03
C ALA A 83 11.15 5.29 0.90
N LYS A 84 9.89 4.91 0.72
CA LYS A 84 9.24 3.81 1.41
C LYS A 84 8.51 2.97 0.39
N LEU A 85 8.94 1.72 0.24
CA LEU A 85 8.33 0.75 -0.65
C LEU A 85 7.32 -0.10 0.12
N ARG A 86 6.12 -0.22 -0.44
CA ARG A 86 5.08 -1.14 0.04
C ARG A 86 4.66 -2.09 -1.06
N ILE A 87 4.43 -3.34 -0.68
CA ILE A 87 4.04 -4.42 -1.57
C ILE A 87 2.79 -5.08 -1.01
N ALA A 88 1.77 -5.20 -1.84
CA ALA A 88 0.54 -5.91 -1.53
C ALA A 88 0.16 -6.86 -2.67
N GLU A 89 -0.57 -7.90 -2.32
CA GLU A 89 -1.12 -8.88 -3.24
C GLU A 89 -2.65 -8.76 -3.23
N LYS A 90 -3.29 -8.71 -4.40
CA LYS A 90 -4.75 -8.74 -4.52
C LYS A 90 -5.25 -10.10 -4.05
N ILE A 91 -6.20 -10.09 -3.14
CA ILE A 91 -6.86 -11.28 -2.61
C ILE A 91 -8.33 -11.31 -3.03
N GLY A 92 -8.89 -12.52 -3.12
CA GLY A 92 -10.27 -12.71 -3.60
C GLY A 92 -10.40 -12.47 -5.11
N GLU A 93 -11.56 -12.84 -5.66
CA GLU A 93 -12.02 -12.40 -7.00
C GLU A 93 -12.69 -11.03 -6.92
#